data_AF-A0A7C3XQ49-F1
#
_entry.id   AF-A0A7C3XQ49-F1
#
_cell.length_a   1.000
_cell.length_b   1.000
_cell.length_c   1.000
_cell.angle_alpha   90.00
_cell.angle_beta   90.00
_cell.angle_gamma   90.00
#
_symmetry.space_group_name_H-M   'P 1'
#
loop_
_entity.id
_entity.type
_entity.pdbx_description
1 polymer ?
#
loop_
_entity_poly.entity_id
_entity_poly.type
_entity_poly.pdbx_seq_one_letter_code
_entity_poly.pdbx_strand_id
1 'polypeptide(L)' 'PQPPDHPFRDIDNIIITPHVGSRTFESVERQAMRATMNIVNYLKGSKDYIQANSF' A
#
# COMPACT_ATOMS: atom_id res chain seq x y z
N PRO A 1 6.12 0.65 13.31
CA PRO A 1 7.20 1.66 13.26
C PRO A 1 8.53 1.01 13.67
N GLN A 2 9.67 1.55 13.25
CA GLN A 2 10.99 1.00 13.56
C GLN A 2 11.33 1.17 15.06
N PRO A 3 11.96 0.17 15.72
CA PRO A 3 12.38 0.26 17.13
C PRO A 3 13.26 1.48 17.43
N PRO A 4 13.07 2.19 18.57
CA PRO A 4 13.81 3.41 18.90
C PRO A 4 15.34 3.27 18.83
N ASP A 5 15.88 2.10 19.14
CA ASP A 5 17.30 1.74 19.21
C ASP A 5 17.86 1.17 17.89
N HIS A 6 17.18 1.42 16.77
CA HIS A 6 17.59 0.84 15.50
C HIS A 6 18.91 1.46 14.98
N PRO A 7 19.89 0.64 14.54
CA PRO A 7 21.25 1.09 14.22
C PRO A 7 21.35 2.15 13.12
N PHE A 8 20.37 2.21 12.23
CA PHE A 8 20.34 3.20 11.14
C PHE A 8 19.84 4.59 11.54
N ARG A 9 19.38 4.80 12.79
CA ARG A 9 18.92 6.13 13.24
C ARG A 9 20.06 7.13 13.39
N ASP A 10 21.26 6.66 13.72
CA ASP A 10 22.44 7.51 14.01
C ASP A 10 23.43 7.60 12.83
N ILE A 11 23.01 7.17 11.63
CA ILE A 11 23.86 7.15 10.43
C ILE A 11 23.43 8.28 9.49
N ASP A 12 24.23 9.34 9.39
CA ASP A 12 23.90 10.58 8.68
C ASP A 12 23.60 10.42 7.18
N ASN A 13 24.17 9.41 6.54
CA ASN A 13 23.97 9.15 5.11
C ASN A 13 22.79 8.19 4.83
N ILE A 14 21.92 7.93 5.82
CA ILE A 14 20.70 7.13 5.67
C ILE A 14 19.46 8.00 5.91
N ILE A 15 18.52 7.98 4.95
CA ILE A 15 17.21 8.62 5.06
C ILE A 15 16.15 7.55 5.33
N ILE A 16 15.44 7.69 6.45
CA ILE A 16 14.36 6.78 6.85
C ILE A 16 13.02 7.49 6.69
N THR A 17 12.08 6.86 5.98
CA THR A 17 10.69 7.35 5.88
C THR A 17 9.74 6.33 6.51
N PRO A 18 8.68 6.75 7.24
CA PRO A 18 7.81 5.83 7.97
C PRO A 18 6.76 5.17 7.06
N HIS A 19 7.20 4.47 6.01
CA HIS A 19 6.33 3.80 5.04
C HIS A 19 5.32 4.76 4.38
N VAL A 20 5.79 5.96 4.01
CA VAL A 20 4.96 7.03 3.44
C VAL A 20 5.07 7.15 1.92
N GLY A 21 5.74 6.21 1.25
CA GLY A 21 5.98 6.28 -0.20
C GLY A 21 4.72 6.46 -1.05
N SER A 22 3.59 5.89 -0.61
CA SER A 22 2.30 6.02 -1.31
C SER A 22 1.37 7.08 -0.71
N ARG A 23 1.81 7.88 0.26
CA ARG A 23 0.98 8.81 1.02
C ARG A 23 0.91 10.19 0.37
N THR A 24 0.39 10.20 -0.86
CA THR A 24 -0.08 11.43 -1.52
C THR A 24 -1.61 11.40 -1.63
N PHE A 25 -2.25 12.56 -1.76
CA PHE A 25 -3.71 12.63 -1.91
C PHE A 25 -4.20 11.81 -3.11
N GLU A 26 -3.52 11.92 -4.24
CA GLU A 26 -3.85 11.26 -5.49
C GLU A 26 -3.61 9.75 -5.44
N SER A 27 -2.58 9.31 -4.73
CA SER A 27 -2.21 7.89 -4.66
C SER A 27 -3.10 7.13 -3.69
N VAL A 28 -3.41 7.70 -2.53
CA VAL A 28 -4.25 7.05 -1.51
C VAL A 28 -5.68 6.88 -2.03
N GLU A 29 -6.26 7.89 -2.68
CA GLU A 29 -7.60 7.82 -3.24
C GLU A 29 -7.71 6.71 -4.30
N ARG A 30 -6.77 6.66 -5.27
CA ARG A 30 -6.76 5.63 -6.32
C ARG A 30 -6.62 4.21 -5.75
N GLN A 31 -5.77 4.03 -4.74
CA GLN A 31 -5.59 2.74 -4.08
C GLN A 31 -6.88 2.28 -3.38
N ALA A 32 -7.51 3.17 -2.60
CA ALA A 32 -8.76 2.88 -1.91
C ALA A 32 -9.86 2.50 -2.90
N MET A 33 -10.05 3.32 -3.95
CA MET A 33 -11.04 3.05 -5.00
C MET A 33 -10.80 1.72 -5.70
N ARG A 34 -9.55 1.40 -6.07
CA ARG A 34 -9.23 0.12 -6.72
C ARG A 34 -9.50 -1.06 -5.80
N ALA A 35 -9.12 -1.00 -4.53
CA ALA A 35 -9.37 -2.08 -3.58
C ALA A 35 -10.87 -2.32 -3.36
N THR A 36 -11.65 -1.24 -3.17
CA THR A 36 -13.11 -1.33 -3.02
C THR A 36 -13.77 -1.89 -4.27
N MET A 37 -13.41 -1.38 -5.45
CA MET A 37 -14.00 -1.83 -6.70
C MET A 37 -13.62 -3.29 -7.02
N ASN A 38 -12.46 -3.75 -6.58
CA ASN A 38 -12.04 -5.14 -6.72
C ASN A 38 -13.03 -6.11 -6.09
N ILE A 39 -13.44 -5.83 -4.85
CA ILE A 39 -14.39 -6.65 -4.09
C ILE A 39 -15.77 -6.58 -4.75
N VAL A 40 -16.23 -5.38 -5.09
CA VAL A 40 -17.54 -5.19 -5.74
C VAL A 40 -17.60 -5.94 -7.07
N ASN A 41 -16.56 -5.85 -7.90
CA ASN A 41 -16.52 -6.50 -9.20
C ASN A 41 -16.48 -8.03 -9.08
N TYR A 42 -15.69 -8.56 -8.14
CA TYR A 42 -15.67 -10.00 -7.86
C TYR A 42 -17.06 -10.52 -7.48
N LEU A 43 -17.73 -9.88 -6.52
CA LEU A 43 -19.05 -10.30 -6.05
C LEU A 43 -20.15 -10.17 -7.11
N LYS A 44 -19.98 -9.26 -8.08
CA LYS A 44 -20.89 -9.12 -9.23
C LYS A 44 -20.60 -10.12 -10.36
N GLY A 45 -19.55 -10.94 -10.26
CA GLY A 45 -19.11 -11.80 -11.36
C GLY A 45 -18.51 -11.02 -12.55
N SER A 46 -18.06 -9.78 -12.33
CA SER A 46 -17.34 -9.01 -13.35
C SER A 46 -15.97 -9.63 -13.62
N LYS A 47 -15.42 -9.42 -14.82
CA LYS A 47 -14.06 -9.82 -15.19
C LYS A 47 -12.99 -8.81 -14.73
N ASP A 48 -13.38 -7.59 -14.35
CA ASP A 48 -12.47 -6.54 -13.86
C ASP A 48 -12.21 -6.67 -12.35
N TYR A 49 -11.67 -7.82 -11.94
CA TYR A 49 -11.10 -7.99 -10.61
C TYR A 49 -9.68 -8.54 -10.73
N ILE A 50 -8.89 -8.23 -9.73
CA ILE A 50 -7.48 -8.59 -9.61
C ILE A 50 -7.41 -9.57 -8.44
N GLN A 51 -6.90 -10.76 -8.70
CA GLN A 51 -6.72 -11.81 -7.70
C GLN A 51 -5.30 -12.36 -7.85
N ALA A 52 -4.57 -12.43 -6.74
CA ALA A 52 -3.16 -12.84 -6.75
C ALA A 52 -2.99 -14.36 -6.82
N ASN A 53 -3.92 -15.12 -6.22
CA ASN A 53 -3.90 -16.58 -6.17
C ASN A 53 -4.97 -17.18 -7.11
N SER A 54 -4.78 -18.42 -7.56
CA SER A 54 -5.84 -19.22 -8.17
C SER A 54 -6.46 -20.16 -7.13
N PHE A 55 -7.73 -20.50 -7.28
CA PHE A 55 -8.42 -21.53 -6.49
C PHE A 55 -8.68 -22.76 -7.36
#